data_AF-A0A2T7EY27-F1
#
_entry.id   AF-A0A2T7EY27-F1
#
_cell.length_a   1.000
_cell.length_b   1.000
_cell.length_c   1.000
_cell.angle_alpha   90.00
_cell.angle_beta   90.00
_cell.angle_gamma   90.00
#
_symmetry.space_group_name_H-M   'P 1'
#
loop_
_entity.id
_entity.type
_entity.pdbx_description
1 polymer ?
#
loop_
_entity_poly.entity_id
_entity_poly.type
_entity_poly.pdbx_seq_one_letter_code
_entity_poly.pdbx_strand_id
1 'polypeptide(L)'
;MQIPTLIDMLASRAEGPPILRLTVADVAPNAPPPALDMSYDELGAKLINFARSRNMSMDFRVVTTSPADAFTSLVDQLRVQQLVLDGTEALVVNCHMLLHTVPDETAGSVSLAQPVSLRTMLLKSLRTLDPNLVVVVEEDADFTAGDVVGRLRAAFNFLWIPYDAVDTFLPKGSEQRRWYEAEIGWKVENVLAQEGVDRVERQEDRARWDQRMRSAGFRAVAFGEEAAGEVKAMLNEHAAGWGMKREDDDLLLTWKGHNVVFASAWAPS
;
A
#
# COMPACT_ATOMS: atom_id res chain seq x y z
N MET A 1 8.14 -5.62 -7.16
CA MET A 1 8.55 -5.32 -8.55
C MET A 1 7.97 -4.01 -9.12
N GLN A 2 7.53 -3.03 -8.31
CA GLN A 2 6.87 -1.82 -8.83
C GLN A 2 7.81 -0.84 -9.56
N ILE A 3 9.01 -0.62 -9.00
CA ILE A 3 9.91 0.46 -9.44
C ILE A 3 10.60 0.19 -10.78
N PRO A 4 11.09 -1.03 -11.11
CA PRO A 4 11.72 -1.27 -12.41
C PRO A 4 10.79 -0.99 -13.60
N THR A 5 9.52 -1.38 -13.52
CA THR A 5 8.54 -1.09 -14.57
C THR A 5 8.29 0.42 -14.72
N LEU A 6 8.22 1.15 -13.60
CA LEU A 6 8.12 2.62 -13.63
C LEU A 6 9.34 3.26 -14.30
N ILE A 7 10.56 2.78 -14.00
CA ILE A 7 11.79 3.25 -14.65
C ILE A 7 11.72 3.06 -16.16
N ASP A 8 11.29 1.88 -16.63
CA ASP A 8 11.18 1.58 -18.06
C ASP A 8 10.16 2.49 -18.78
N MET A 9 9.00 2.74 -18.15
CA MET A 9 7.99 3.65 -18.68
C MET A 9 8.49 5.10 -18.72
N LEU A 10 9.12 5.59 -17.64
CA LEU A 10 9.62 6.96 -17.58
C LEU A 10 10.78 7.18 -18.56
N ALA A 11 11.64 6.18 -18.76
CA ALA A 11 12.76 6.26 -19.69
C ALA A 11 12.34 6.30 -21.17
N SER A 12 11.16 5.79 -21.49
CA SER A 12 10.62 5.71 -22.86
C SER A 12 9.73 6.89 -23.26
N ARG A 13 9.55 7.89 -22.38
CA ARG A 13 8.77 9.09 -22.67
C ARG A 13 9.34 9.87 -23.85
N ALA A 14 8.46 10.37 -24.72
CA ALA A 14 8.84 11.16 -25.90
C ALA A 14 9.58 12.47 -25.55
N GLU A 15 9.30 13.05 -24.39
CA GLU A 15 9.94 14.27 -23.86
C GLU A 15 11.35 14.00 -23.29
N GLY A 16 11.75 12.73 -23.20
CA GLY A 16 12.98 12.28 -22.55
C GLY A 16 12.78 11.82 -21.09
N PRO A 17 13.75 11.08 -20.53
CA PRO A 17 13.70 10.58 -19.16
C PRO A 17 13.76 11.73 -18.13
N PRO A 18 12.88 11.76 -17.12
CA PRO A 18 13.01 12.68 -15.99
C PRO A 18 14.10 12.24 -15.02
N ILE A 19 14.39 13.06 -14.01
CA ILE A 19 15.14 12.63 -12.83
C ILE A 19 14.14 11.99 -11.85
N LEU A 20 14.40 10.75 -11.43
CA LEU A 20 13.56 10.03 -10.47
C LEU A 20 14.18 10.06 -9.07
N ARG A 21 13.47 10.59 -8.07
CA ARG A 21 13.84 10.38 -6.67
C ARG A 21 12.86 9.43 -6.01
N LEU A 22 13.38 8.35 -5.44
CA LEU A 22 12.60 7.38 -4.70
C LEU A 22 12.99 7.43 -3.22
N THR A 23 12.06 7.90 -2.38
CA THR A 23 12.17 7.83 -0.92
C THR A 23 11.29 6.69 -0.43
N VAL A 24 11.88 5.72 0.27
CA VAL A 24 11.19 4.52 0.79
C VAL A 24 11.12 4.58 2.31
N ALA A 25 9.96 4.22 2.85
CA ALA A 25 9.78 4.01 4.29
C ALA A 25 10.41 2.66 4.68
N ASP A 26 11.39 2.70 5.57
CA ASP A 26 11.92 1.50 6.21
C ASP A 26 11.17 1.27 7.52
N VAL A 27 10.29 0.29 7.48
CA VAL A 27 9.45 -0.15 8.59
C VAL A 27 9.97 -1.49 9.06
N ALA A 28 10.16 -1.65 10.37
CA ALA A 28 10.58 -2.92 10.93
C ALA A 28 9.61 -4.04 10.52
N PRO A 29 10.09 -5.15 9.95
CA PRO A 29 9.22 -6.24 9.52
C PRO A 29 8.56 -6.89 10.73
N ASN A 30 7.22 -6.84 10.78
CA ASN A 30 6.43 -7.54 11.79
C ASN A 30 5.85 -8.87 11.30
N ALA A 31 5.85 -9.09 9.98
CA ALA A 31 5.30 -10.26 9.31
C ALA A 31 6.37 -11.35 9.03
N PRO A 32 5.97 -12.63 8.94
CA PRO A 32 6.87 -13.70 8.53
C PRO A 32 7.28 -13.55 7.05
N PRO A 33 8.33 -14.29 6.60
CA PRO A 33 8.79 -14.26 5.23
C PRO A 33 7.68 -14.56 4.18
N PRO A 34 7.82 -14.05 2.94
CA PRO A 34 9.08 -13.59 2.34
C PRO A 34 9.39 -12.13 2.67
N ALA A 35 10.45 -11.92 3.45
CA ALA A 35 11.05 -10.61 3.61
C ALA A 35 11.98 -10.34 2.42
N LEU A 36 12.34 -9.08 2.21
CA LEU A 36 13.34 -8.73 1.22
C LEU A 36 14.66 -9.44 1.56
N ASP A 37 15.13 -10.35 0.71
CA ASP A 37 16.38 -11.11 0.90
C ASP A 37 17.64 -10.26 0.59
N MET A 38 17.54 -8.94 0.81
CA MET A 38 18.62 -7.98 0.62
C MET A 38 18.39 -6.73 1.47
N SER A 39 19.45 -5.97 1.72
CA SER A 39 19.33 -4.67 2.38
C SER A 39 18.74 -3.61 1.43
N TYR A 40 18.18 -2.54 2.00
CA TYR A 40 17.75 -1.40 1.21
C TYR A 40 18.92 -0.72 0.48
N ASP A 41 20.14 -0.78 1.00
CA ASP A 41 21.34 -0.27 0.31
C ASP A 41 21.62 -1.05 -0.98
N GLU A 42 21.53 -2.39 -0.92
CA GLU A 42 21.71 -3.24 -2.08
C GLU A 42 20.58 -3.03 -3.10
N LEU A 43 19.33 -2.96 -2.64
CA LEU A 43 18.18 -2.67 -3.48
C LEU A 43 18.32 -1.31 -4.19
N GLY A 44 18.69 -0.27 -3.43
CA GLY A 44 18.93 1.07 -3.95
C GLY A 44 20.01 1.09 -5.02
N ALA A 45 21.15 0.43 -4.77
CA ALA A 45 22.23 0.32 -5.75
C ALA A 45 21.79 -0.40 -7.04
N LYS A 46 21.00 -1.48 -6.92
CA LYS A 46 20.44 -2.20 -8.08
C LYS A 46 19.48 -1.32 -8.88
N LEU A 47 18.59 -0.59 -8.22
CA LEU A 47 17.64 0.31 -8.88
C LEU A 47 18.34 1.48 -9.57
N ILE A 48 19.33 2.10 -8.93
CA ILE A 48 20.14 3.18 -9.55
C ILE A 48 20.89 2.67 -10.77
N ASN A 49 21.50 1.49 -10.69
CA ASN A 49 22.19 0.89 -11.83
C ASN A 49 21.24 0.54 -12.98
N PHE A 50 20.02 0.08 -12.65
CA PHE A 50 18.98 -0.19 -13.65
C PHE A 50 18.47 1.10 -14.30
N ALA A 51 18.22 2.17 -13.54
CA ALA A 51 17.88 3.47 -14.10
C ALA A 51 18.98 3.99 -15.04
N ARG A 52 20.26 3.86 -14.63
CA ARG A 52 21.40 4.26 -15.45
C ARG A 52 21.48 3.48 -16.77
N SER A 53 21.17 2.18 -16.77
CA SER A 53 21.16 1.38 -18.00
C SER A 53 20.04 1.80 -18.98
N ARG A 54 19.02 2.50 -18.48
CA ARG A 54 17.97 3.14 -19.27
C ARG A 54 18.21 4.63 -19.54
N ASN A 55 19.44 5.12 -19.34
CA ASN A 55 19.82 6.53 -19.49
C ASN A 55 19.02 7.50 -18.62
N MET A 56 18.53 7.05 -17.46
CA MET A 56 17.76 7.84 -16.51
C MET A 56 18.56 8.07 -15.22
N SER A 57 18.53 9.30 -14.71
CA SER A 57 19.14 9.64 -13.40
C SER A 57 18.17 9.30 -12.28
N MET A 58 18.67 8.60 -11.25
CA MET A 58 17.87 8.22 -10.09
C MET A 58 18.61 8.50 -8.77
N ASP A 59 17.89 9.04 -7.79
CA ASP A 59 18.29 9.14 -6.39
C ASP A 59 17.44 8.20 -5.54
N PHE A 60 18.06 7.49 -4.59
CA PHE A 60 17.38 6.52 -3.73
C PHE A 60 17.66 6.85 -2.27
N ARG A 61 16.59 6.97 -1.48
CA ARG A 61 16.66 7.32 -0.06
C ARG A 61 15.79 6.40 0.75
N VAL A 62 16.26 6.08 1.95
CA VAL A 62 15.57 5.25 2.92
C VAL A 62 15.33 6.09 4.16
N VAL A 63 14.12 6.02 4.70
CA VAL A 63 13.76 6.73 5.94
C VAL A 63 13.18 5.72 6.91
N THR A 64 13.92 5.44 7.98
CA THR A 64 13.42 4.64 9.08
C THR A 64 12.25 5.35 9.75
N THR A 65 11.11 4.67 9.84
CA THR A 65 9.86 5.26 10.32
C THR A 65 8.91 4.19 10.86
N SER A 66 7.83 4.58 11.53
CA SER A 66 6.90 3.65 12.16
C SER A 66 5.44 3.96 11.83
N PRO A 67 4.61 2.95 11.54
CA PRO A 67 3.17 3.13 11.46
C PRO A 67 2.55 3.63 12.78
N ALA A 68 3.17 3.27 13.92
CA ALA A 68 2.67 3.62 15.25
C ALA A 68 2.67 5.13 15.54
N ASP A 69 3.52 5.90 14.83
CA ASP A 69 3.58 7.36 14.92
C ASP A 69 3.02 8.06 13.68
N ALA A 70 2.25 7.35 12.86
CA ALA A 70 1.71 7.87 11.60
C ALA A 70 2.81 8.34 10.61
N PHE A 71 3.92 7.58 10.53
CA PHE A 71 5.03 7.84 9.61
C PHE A 71 5.65 9.24 9.73
N THR A 72 5.73 9.77 10.96
CA THR A 72 6.09 11.17 11.18
C THR A 72 7.47 11.51 10.59
N SER A 73 8.48 10.65 10.82
CA SER A 73 9.84 10.86 10.28
C SER A 73 9.89 10.89 8.74
N LEU A 74 9.06 10.08 8.07
CA LEU A 74 8.96 10.10 6.61
C LEU A 74 8.37 11.43 6.13
N VAL A 75 7.25 11.86 6.73
CA VAL A 75 6.58 13.12 6.39
C VAL A 75 7.53 14.31 6.58
N ASP A 76 8.24 14.36 7.71
CA ASP A 76 9.18 15.44 8.00
C ASP A 76 10.34 15.46 7.02
N GLN A 77 10.89 14.29 6.65
CA GLN A 77 11.93 14.20 5.65
C GLN A 77 11.44 14.68 4.27
N LEU A 78 10.22 14.33 3.86
CA LEU A 78 9.63 14.82 2.61
C LEU A 78 9.42 16.34 2.64
N ARG A 79 8.99 16.90 3.77
CA ARG A 79 8.82 18.35 3.95
C ARG A 79 10.15 19.10 3.80
N VAL A 80 11.22 18.60 4.43
CA VAL A 80 12.56 19.18 4.28
C VAL A 80 13.02 19.11 2.83
N GLN A 81 12.77 18.01 2.12
CA GLN A 81 13.13 17.88 0.72
C GLN A 81 12.42 18.90 -0.17
N GLN A 82 11.12 19.12 0.02
CA GLN A 82 10.37 20.12 -0.74
C GLN A 82 10.89 21.54 -0.53
N LEU A 83 11.28 21.89 0.70
CA LEU A 83 11.85 23.20 1.01
C LEU A 83 13.19 23.43 0.30
N VAL A 84 14.01 22.39 0.14
CA VAL A 84 15.31 22.48 -0.54
C VAL A 84 15.16 22.63 -2.06
N LEU A 85 14.09 22.08 -2.64
CA LEU A 85 13.88 21.99 -4.09
C LEU A 85 12.95 23.07 -4.63
N ASP A 86 12.47 23.98 -3.77
CA ASP A 86 11.59 25.10 -4.10
C ASP A 86 10.35 24.68 -4.94
N GLY A 87 9.79 23.49 -4.63
CA GLY A 87 8.58 22.98 -5.29
C GLY A 87 8.73 22.61 -6.77
N THR A 88 9.95 22.46 -7.29
CA THR A 88 10.19 22.17 -8.71
C THR A 88 9.90 20.73 -9.14
N GLU A 89 9.64 19.83 -8.18
CA GLU A 89 9.43 18.40 -8.43
C GLU A 89 7.99 17.97 -8.20
N ALA A 90 7.49 17.11 -9.08
CA ALA A 90 6.20 16.45 -8.88
C ALA A 90 6.31 15.38 -7.78
N LEU A 91 5.51 15.51 -6.72
CA LEU A 91 5.45 14.55 -5.62
C LEU A 91 4.31 13.55 -5.86
N VAL A 92 4.66 12.27 -5.92
CA VAL A 92 3.70 11.15 -5.90
C VAL A 92 3.92 10.33 -4.64
N VAL A 93 2.85 10.14 -3.85
CA VAL A 93 2.88 9.29 -2.65
C VAL A 93 2.19 7.97 -2.97
N ASN A 94 2.92 6.87 -2.88
CA ASN A 94 2.39 5.52 -3.13
C ASN A 94 2.28 4.75 -1.82
N CYS A 95 1.06 4.57 -1.35
CA CYS A 95 0.71 3.82 -0.15
C CYS A 95 0.24 2.43 -0.55
N HIS A 96 1.13 1.44 -0.50
CA HIS A 96 0.83 0.06 -0.91
C HIS A 96 0.89 -0.88 0.29
N MET A 97 -0.26 -1.45 0.68
CA MET A 97 -0.41 -2.43 1.75
C MET A 97 0.29 -1.99 3.05
N LEU A 98 0.02 -0.76 3.50
CA LEU A 98 0.76 -0.16 4.61
C LEU A 98 -0.10 0.73 5.52
N LEU A 99 -1.13 1.40 4.99
CA LEU A 99 -1.95 2.31 5.79
C LEU A 99 -2.77 1.59 6.85
N HIS A 100 -3.18 0.35 6.59
CA HIS A 100 -3.87 -0.49 7.58
C HIS A 100 -3.02 -0.79 8.83
N THR A 101 -1.69 -0.68 8.75
CA THR A 101 -0.79 -0.90 9.90
C THR A 101 -0.77 0.29 10.86
N VAL A 102 -1.22 1.47 10.41
CA VAL A 102 -1.35 2.65 11.28
C VAL A 102 -2.49 2.39 12.26
N PRO A 103 -2.29 2.61 13.58
CA PRO A 103 -3.32 2.34 14.57
C PRO A 103 -4.62 3.10 14.26
N ASP A 104 -5.74 2.38 14.30
CA ASP A 104 -7.08 2.95 14.19
C ASP A 104 -7.55 3.51 15.54
N GLU A 105 -8.75 4.08 15.59
CA GLU A 105 -9.32 4.69 16.79
C GLU A 105 -9.52 3.68 17.95
N THR A 106 -9.48 2.38 17.66
CA THR A 106 -9.66 1.31 18.65
C THR A 106 -8.35 0.77 19.22
N ALA A 107 -7.19 1.15 18.67
CA ALA A 107 -5.88 0.60 19.05
C ALA A 107 -5.28 1.17 20.35
N GLY A 108 -5.83 2.26 20.90
CA GLY A 108 -5.31 2.85 22.13
C GLY A 108 -6.32 3.74 22.85
N SER A 109 -6.52 3.46 24.15
CA SER A 109 -7.25 4.29 25.11
C SER A 109 -6.48 5.58 25.44
N VAL A 110 -6.12 6.39 24.45
CA VAL A 110 -5.66 7.74 24.75
C VAL A 110 -6.91 8.49 25.21
N SER A 111 -7.06 8.57 26.53
CA SER A 111 -8.02 9.41 27.26
C SER A 111 -7.74 10.89 26.99
N LEU A 112 -7.86 11.29 25.73
CA LEU A 112 -8.07 12.67 25.34
C LEU A 112 -9.57 12.79 25.09
N ALA A 113 -10.13 13.94 25.49
CA ALA A 113 -11.54 14.24 25.36
C ALA A 113 -12.09 14.09 23.92
N GLN A 114 -11.20 13.97 22.92
CA GLN A 114 -11.50 13.47 21.58
C GLN A 114 -10.40 12.50 21.11
N PRO A 115 -10.75 11.26 20.68
CA PRO A 115 -9.79 10.37 20.05
C PRO A 115 -9.39 10.95 18.68
N VAL A 116 -8.14 11.37 18.52
CA VAL A 116 -7.61 11.80 17.22
C VAL A 116 -7.12 10.56 16.49
N SER A 117 -7.74 10.25 15.35
CA SER A 117 -7.33 9.15 14.49
C SER A 117 -5.93 9.40 13.90
N LEU A 118 -4.98 8.50 14.16
CA LEU A 118 -3.64 8.55 13.57
C LEU A 118 -3.67 8.40 12.05
N ARG A 119 -4.59 7.57 11.53
CA ARG A 119 -4.84 7.46 10.08
C ARG A 119 -5.26 8.81 9.50
N THR A 120 -6.21 9.49 10.12
CA THR A 120 -6.63 10.83 9.66
C THR A 120 -5.50 11.86 9.82
N MET A 121 -4.69 11.77 10.87
CA MET A 121 -3.53 12.64 11.06
C MET A 121 -2.50 12.46 9.95
N LEU A 122 -2.15 11.22 9.60
CA LEU A 122 -1.27 10.89 8.48
C LEU A 122 -1.79 11.51 7.19
N LEU A 123 -3.06 11.28 6.85
CA LEU A 123 -3.63 11.79 5.59
C LEU A 123 -3.62 13.33 5.54
N LYS A 124 -3.94 14.00 6.65
CA LYS A 124 -3.83 15.46 6.74
C LYS A 124 -2.38 15.93 6.60
N SER A 125 -1.44 15.24 7.22
CA SER A 125 -0.01 15.53 7.07
C SER A 125 0.46 15.38 5.63
N LEU A 126 0.05 14.31 4.93
CA LEU A 126 0.32 14.13 3.50
C LEU A 126 -0.31 15.26 2.68
N ARG A 127 -1.53 15.70 3.00
CA ARG A 127 -2.17 16.84 2.33
C ARG A 127 -1.37 18.13 2.46
N THR A 128 -0.65 18.35 3.58
CA THR A 128 0.21 19.53 3.77
C THR A 128 1.45 19.53 2.88
N LEU A 129 1.85 18.37 2.34
CA LEU A 129 2.94 18.26 1.37
C LEU A 129 2.47 18.62 -0.05
N ASP A 130 1.19 18.92 -0.25
CA ASP A 130 0.59 19.24 -1.55
C ASP A 130 1.00 18.29 -2.70
N PRO A 131 0.86 16.95 -2.51
CA PRO A 131 1.32 15.98 -3.50
C PRO A 131 0.51 16.09 -4.79
N ASN A 132 1.12 15.83 -5.94
CA ASN A 132 0.41 15.78 -7.21
C ASN A 132 -0.54 14.59 -7.30
N LEU A 133 -0.17 13.48 -6.66
CA LEU A 133 -0.97 12.27 -6.64
C LEU A 133 -0.67 11.46 -5.37
N VAL A 134 -1.71 10.89 -4.77
CA VAL A 134 -1.60 9.85 -3.74
C VAL A 134 -2.30 8.60 -4.28
N VAL A 135 -1.61 7.46 -4.27
CA VAL A 135 -2.17 6.17 -4.66
C VAL A 135 -2.30 5.32 -3.41
N VAL A 136 -3.49 4.78 -3.16
CA VAL A 136 -3.77 3.88 -2.04
C VAL A 136 -4.13 2.52 -2.60
N VAL A 137 -3.36 1.50 -2.22
CA VAL A 137 -3.59 0.09 -2.54
C VAL A 137 -3.70 -0.67 -1.23
N GLU A 138 -4.87 -1.21 -0.94
CA GLU A 138 -5.16 -1.96 0.29
C GLU A 138 -6.11 -3.12 -0.01
N GLU A 139 -6.20 -4.05 0.92
CA GLU A 139 -7.18 -5.12 0.85
C GLU A 139 -8.59 -4.61 1.17
N ASP A 140 -9.59 -5.15 0.47
CA ASP A 140 -10.99 -4.77 0.67
C ASP A 140 -11.64 -5.62 1.78
N ALA A 141 -11.21 -5.38 3.02
CA ALA A 141 -11.65 -6.11 4.22
C ALA A 141 -11.85 -5.17 5.41
N ASP A 142 -12.74 -5.52 6.34
CA ASP A 142 -12.89 -4.80 7.62
C ASP A 142 -12.50 -5.69 8.80
N PHE A 143 -11.31 -5.47 9.35
CA PHE A 143 -10.82 -6.13 10.56
C PHE A 143 -10.79 -5.19 11.78
N THR A 144 -11.53 -4.08 11.73
CA THR A 144 -11.52 -3.06 12.79
C THR A 144 -12.49 -3.32 13.94
N ALA A 145 -13.29 -4.40 13.87
CA ALA A 145 -14.25 -4.73 14.92
C ALA A 145 -13.59 -4.78 16.32
N GLY A 146 -14.28 -4.17 17.31
CA GLY A 146 -13.78 -4.06 18.68
C GLY A 146 -13.80 -5.38 19.46
N ASP A 147 -14.69 -6.32 19.07
CA ASP A 147 -14.83 -7.62 19.71
C ASP A 147 -14.29 -8.77 18.83
N VAL A 148 -13.79 -9.82 19.47
CA VAL A 148 -13.19 -10.99 18.82
C VAL A 148 -14.18 -11.71 17.89
N VAL A 149 -15.47 -11.75 18.24
CA VAL A 149 -16.49 -12.46 17.44
C VAL A 149 -16.72 -11.73 16.11
N GLY A 150 -16.79 -10.40 16.13
CA GLY A 150 -16.83 -9.56 14.94
C GLY A 150 -15.60 -9.77 14.06
N ARG A 151 -14.40 -9.76 14.64
CA ARG A 151 -13.15 -10.00 13.90
C ARG A 151 -13.07 -11.40 13.31
N LEU A 152 -13.47 -12.44 14.05
CA LEU A 152 -13.52 -13.81 13.56
C LEU A 152 -14.45 -13.95 12.36
N ARG A 153 -15.64 -13.34 12.42
CA ARG A 153 -16.59 -13.35 11.31
C ARG A 153 -15.99 -12.68 10.07
N ALA A 154 -15.37 -11.51 10.23
CA ALA A 154 -14.74 -10.80 9.13
C ALA A 154 -13.56 -11.58 8.54
N ALA A 155 -12.67 -12.10 9.38
CA ALA A 155 -11.55 -12.94 8.99
C ALA A 155 -12.01 -14.17 8.20
N PHE A 156 -13.06 -14.86 8.67
CA PHE A 156 -13.63 -16.00 7.96
C PHE A 156 -14.21 -15.63 6.58
N ASN A 157 -14.88 -14.47 6.49
CA ASN A 157 -15.49 -14.01 5.24
C ASN A 157 -14.48 -13.56 4.18
N PHE A 158 -13.27 -13.14 4.60
CA PHE A 158 -12.25 -12.61 3.70
C PHE A 158 -11.06 -13.56 3.49
N LEU A 159 -10.46 -14.09 4.55
CA LEU A 159 -9.17 -14.81 4.47
C LEU A 159 -9.26 -16.18 3.79
N TRP A 160 -10.46 -16.70 3.51
CA TRP A 160 -10.60 -17.87 2.63
C TRP A 160 -10.09 -17.58 1.20
N ILE A 161 -10.18 -16.32 0.74
CA ILE A 161 -9.78 -15.89 -0.60
C ILE A 161 -8.29 -16.14 -0.86
N PRO A 162 -7.35 -15.58 -0.08
CA PRO A 162 -5.93 -15.83 -0.30
C PRO A 162 -5.56 -17.32 -0.13
N TYR A 163 -6.22 -18.06 0.77
CA TYR A 163 -6.01 -19.51 0.89
C TYR A 163 -6.41 -20.27 -0.38
N ASP A 164 -7.59 -19.98 -0.93
CA ASP A 164 -8.10 -20.64 -2.14
C ASP A 164 -7.28 -20.25 -3.39
N ALA A 165 -6.79 -19.01 -3.45
CA ALA A 165 -5.85 -18.58 -4.49
C ALA A 165 -4.51 -19.33 -4.40
N VAL A 166 -3.93 -19.43 -3.20
CA VAL A 166 -2.69 -20.19 -2.97
C VAL A 166 -2.87 -21.66 -3.34
N ASP A 167 -3.97 -22.29 -2.95
CA ASP A 167 -4.22 -23.70 -3.30
C ASP A 167 -4.42 -23.91 -4.80
N THR A 168 -4.96 -22.91 -5.52
CA THR A 168 -5.17 -22.96 -6.96
C THR A 168 -3.87 -22.83 -7.76
N PHE A 169 -2.97 -21.92 -7.37
CA PHE A 169 -1.78 -21.60 -8.18
C PHE A 169 -0.48 -22.26 -7.71
N LEU A 170 -0.36 -22.57 -6.41
CA LEU A 170 0.91 -23.02 -5.85
C LEU A 170 0.91 -24.53 -5.58
N PRO A 171 1.87 -25.28 -6.14
CA PRO A 171 1.99 -26.71 -5.91
C PRO A 171 2.12 -27.04 -4.42
N LYS A 172 1.47 -28.12 -3.99
CA LYS A 172 1.60 -28.64 -2.63
C LYS A 172 3.08 -28.95 -2.33
N GLY A 173 3.56 -28.47 -1.18
CA GLY A 173 4.94 -28.68 -0.73
C GLY A 173 5.98 -27.72 -1.34
N SER A 174 5.60 -26.79 -2.22
CA SER A 174 6.52 -25.75 -2.69
C SER A 174 6.91 -24.80 -1.55
N GLU A 175 8.11 -24.23 -1.63
CA GLU A 175 8.59 -23.28 -0.63
C GLU A 175 7.79 -21.98 -0.66
N GLN A 176 7.46 -21.50 -1.86
CA GLN A 176 6.63 -20.32 -2.06
C GLN A 176 5.26 -20.50 -1.38
N ARG A 177 4.63 -21.67 -1.53
CA ARG A 177 3.36 -21.98 -0.85
C ARG A 177 3.49 -21.89 0.67
N ARG A 178 4.58 -22.42 1.24
CA ARG A 178 4.81 -22.36 2.70
C ARG A 178 4.92 -20.92 3.20
N TRP A 179 5.59 -20.05 2.45
CA TRP A 179 5.71 -18.63 2.82
C TRP A 179 4.35 -17.93 2.79
N TYR A 180 3.59 -18.07 1.70
CA TYR A 180 2.25 -17.48 1.62
C TYR A 180 1.30 -18.03 2.69
N GLU A 181 1.28 -19.34 2.95
CA GLU A 181 0.44 -19.92 4.01
C GLU A 181 0.85 -19.43 5.40
N ALA A 182 2.15 -19.22 5.65
CA ALA A 182 2.66 -18.66 6.90
C ALA A 182 2.26 -17.19 7.09
N GLU A 183 2.33 -16.37 6.03
CA GLU A 183 1.87 -14.99 6.02
C GLU A 183 0.38 -14.89 6.34
N ILE A 184 -0.45 -15.69 5.68
CA ILE A 184 -1.89 -15.74 5.95
C ILE A 184 -2.15 -16.20 7.40
N GLY A 185 -1.42 -17.21 7.88
CA GLY A 185 -1.53 -17.71 9.26
C GLY A 185 -1.17 -16.66 10.30
N TRP A 186 -0.07 -15.93 10.10
CA TRP A 186 0.32 -14.81 10.96
C TRP A 186 -0.72 -13.71 10.98
N LYS A 187 -1.32 -13.39 9.83
CA LYS A 187 -2.39 -12.40 9.74
C LYS A 187 -3.64 -12.82 10.49
N VAL A 188 -4.06 -14.09 10.39
CA VAL A 188 -5.14 -14.65 11.21
C VAL A 188 -4.83 -14.49 12.70
N GLU A 189 -3.61 -14.84 13.11
CA GLU A 189 -3.18 -14.69 14.51
C GLU A 189 -3.19 -13.23 14.95
N ASN A 190 -2.68 -12.31 14.14
CA ASN A 190 -2.66 -10.89 14.47
C ASN A 190 -4.07 -10.30 14.62
N VAL A 191 -4.99 -10.64 13.70
CA VAL A 191 -6.38 -10.18 13.74
C VAL A 191 -7.12 -10.72 14.98
N LEU A 192 -6.89 -11.98 15.37
CA LEU A 192 -7.69 -12.65 16.40
C LEU A 192 -7.09 -12.58 17.80
N ALA A 193 -5.77 -12.76 17.93
CA ALA A 193 -5.09 -12.96 19.21
C ALA A 193 -4.43 -11.69 19.76
N GLN A 194 -4.04 -10.74 18.91
CA GLN A 194 -3.40 -9.50 19.34
C GLN A 194 -4.44 -8.42 19.67
N GLU A 195 -4.05 -7.46 20.51
CA GLU A 195 -4.88 -6.31 20.87
C GLU A 195 -4.04 -5.02 20.95
N GLY A 196 -4.71 -3.88 21.11
CA GLY A 196 -4.04 -2.60 21.26
C GLY A 196 -3.11 -2.29 20.08
N VAL A 197 -1.89 -1.85 20.39
CA VAL A 197 -0.85 -1.49 19.41
C VAL A 197 -0.16 -2.70 18.76
N ASP A 198 -0.24 -3.89 19.39
CA ASP A 198 0.37 -5.12 18.86
C ASP A 198 -0.47 -5.73 17.73
N ARG A 199 -1.77 -5.40 17.69
CA ARG A 199 -2.64 -5.72 16.55
C ARG A 199 -2.45 -4.68 15.46
N VAL A 200 -1.75 -5.07 14.38
CA VAL A 200 -1.42 -4.23 13.22
C VAL A 200 -2.29 -4.53 12.00
N GLU A 201 -2.86 -5.74 11.90
CA GLU A 201 -3.73 -6.17 10.80
C GLU A 201 -5.15 -5.61 10.98
N ARG A 202 -5.29 -4.30 10.78
CA ARG A 202 -6.52 -3.53 10.98
C ARG A 202 -7.03 -2.98 9.65
N GLN A 203 -7.34 -3.89 8.73
CA GLN A 203 -7.87 -3.55 7.41
C GLN A 203 -9.18 -2.74 7.54
N GLU A 204 -9.34 -1.78 6.65
CA GLU A 204 -10.57 -1.05 6.42
C GLU A 204 -10.96 -1.22 4.96
N ASP A 205 -12.27 -1.34 4.71
CA ASP A 205 -12.78 -1.47 3.35
C ASP A 205 -12.55 -0.20 2.52
N ARG A 206 -12.75 -0.35 1.20
CA ARG A 206 -12.62 0.75 0.24
C ARG A 206 -13.44 1.98 0.63
N ALA A 207 -14.68 1.78 1.08
CA ALA A 207 -15.60 2.87 1.38
C ALA A 207 -15.11 3.73 2.56
N ARG A 208 -14.52 3.11 3.58
CA ARG A 208 -13.96 3.83 4.72
C ARG A 208 -12.68 4.58 4.35
N TRP A 209 -11.81 4.01 3.51
CA TRP A 209 -10.66 4.73 2.97
C TRP A 209 -11.06 5.92 2.09
N ASP A 210 -12.06 5.78 1.23
CA ASP A 210 -12.62 6.89 0.44
C ASP A 210 -13.10 8.03 1.35
N GLN A 211 -13.88 7.71 2.39
CA GLN A 211 -14.36 8.70 3.35
C GLN A 211 -13.20 9.42 4.05
N ARG A 212 -12.15 8.69 4.47
CA ARG A 212 -10.97 9.27 5.14
C ARG A 212 -10.21 10.21 4.21
N MET A 213 -9.98 9.80 2.96
CA MET A 213 -9.28 10.63 1.96
C MET A 213 -10.05 11.92 1.68
N ARG A 214 -11.37 11.84 1.47
CA ARG A 214 -12.22 13.03 1.27
C ARG A 214 -12.21 13.95 2.49
N SER A 215 -12.32 13.38 3.69
CA SER A 215 -12.27 14.13 4.95
C SER A 215 -10.92 14.79 5.22
N ALA A 216 -9.84 14.28 4.63
CA ALA A 216 -8.50 14.85 4.68
C ALA A 216 -8.25 15.93 3.61
N GLY A 217 -9.23 16.24 2.75
CA GLY A 217 -9.11 17.27 1.73
C GLY A 217 -8.53 16.78 0.41
N PHE A 218 -8.72 15.50 0.08
CA PHE A 218 -8.44 14.94 -1.23
C PHE A 218 -9.72 14.72 -2.05
N ARG A 219 -9.55 14.68 -3.36
CA ARG A 219 -10.57 14.28 -4.34
C ARG A 219 -10.08 13.05 -5.09
N ALA A 220 -11.01 12.14 -5.39
CA ALA A 220 -10.74 10.96 -6.20
C ALA A 220 -10.32 11.37 -7.63
N VAL A 221 -9.47 10.55 -8.24
CA VAL A 221 -8.97 10.67 -9.60
C VAL A 221 -9.16 9.33 -10.28
N ALA A 222 -9.97 9.30 -11.33
CA ALA A 222 -10.22 8.08 -12.10
C ALA A 222 -8.94 7.55 -12.77
N PHE A 223 -8.76 6.24 -12.76
CA PHE A 223 -7.74 5.58 -13.59
C PHE A 223 -8.14 5.63 -15.07
N GLY A 224 -7.19 6.01 -15.93
CA GLY A 224 -7.39 6.06 -17.38
C GLY A 224 -7.73 4.68 -17.99
N GLU A 225 -8.38 4.71 -19.16
CA GLU A 225 -8.75 3.50 -19.91
C GLU A 225 -7.54 2.64 -20.30
N GLU A 226 -6.42 3.27 -20.63
CA GLU A 226 -5.18 2.59 -20.97
C GLU A 226 -4.65 1.77 -19.79
N ALA A 227 -4.49 2.40 -18.62
CA ALA A 227 -4.03 1.74 -17.40
C ALA A 227 -4.95 0.57 -16.98
N ALA A 228 -6.27 0.76 -17.03
CA ALA A 228 -7.20 -0.33 -16.73
C ALA A 228 -7.17 -1.44 -17.78
N GLY A 229 -6.95 -1.09 -19.05
CA GLY A 229 -6.78 -2.02 -20.15
C GLY A 229 -5.56 -2.92 -19.97
N GLU A 230 -4.42 -2.34 -19.56
CA GLU A 230 -3.19 -3.08 -19.27
C GLU A 230 -3.38 -4.08 -18.11
N VAL A 231 -3.99 -3.65 -17.01
CA VAL A 231 -4.26 -4.54 -15.87
C VAL A 231 -5.20 -5.68 -16.30
N LYS A 232 -6.25 -5.37 -17.06
CA LYS A 232 -7.17 -6.39 -17.58
C LYS A 232 -6.47 -7.38 -18.52
N ALA A 233 -5.58 -6.91 -19.39
CA ALA A 233 -4.80 -7.76 -20.28
C ALA A 233 -3.89 -8.70 -19.50
N MET A 234 -3.15 -8.18 -18.51
CA MET A 234 -2.29 -8.97 -17.62
C MET A 234 -3.07 -10.07 -16.89
N LEU A 235 -4.27 -9.76 -16.37
CA LEU A 235 -5.09 -10.75 -15.66
C LEU A 235 -5.62 -11.85 -16.59
N ASN A 236 -6.00 -11.49 -17.83
CA ASN A 236 -6.45 -12.48 -18.82
C ASN A 236 -5.34 -13.46 -19.21
N GLU A 237 -4.07 -13.03 -19.20
CA GLU A 237 -2.92 -13.87 -19.52
C GLU A 237 -2.53 -14.82 -18.38
N HIS A 238 -2.91 -14.51 -17.13
CA HIS A 238 -2.32 -15.13 -15.95
C HIS A 238 -3.28 -15.90 -15.03
N ALA A 239 -4.60 -15.92 -15.28
CA ALA A 239 -5.47 -16.50 -14.25
C ALA A 239 -6.84 -17.03 -14.67
N ALA A 240 -7.07 -18.32 -14.38
CA ALA A 240 -8.39 -18.80 -14.03
C ALA A 240 -8.73 -18.33 -12.59
N GLY A 241 -9.75 -17.49 -12.44
CA GLY A 241 -10.27 -17.07 -11.13
C GLY A 241 -9.97 -15.62 -10.75
N TRP A 242 -8.84 -15.04 -11.16
CA TRP A 242 -8.62 -13.60 -10.99
C TRP A 242 -9.40 -12.80 -12.02
N GLY A 243 -9.91 -11.65 -11.60
CA GLY A 243 -10.60 -10.70 -12.45
C GLY A 243 -10.44 -9.30 -11.92
N MET A 244 -10.96 -8.34 -12.67
CA MET A 244 -10.97 -6.94 -12.29
C MET A 244 -12.36 -6.35 -12.52
N LYS A 245 -12.77 -5.44 -11.64
CA LYS A 245 -13.90 -4.55 -11.90
C LYS A 245 -13.50 -3.10 -11.62
N ARG A 246 -14.28 -2.19 -12.21
CA ARG A 246 -14.26 -0.77 -11.89
C ARG A 246 -15.47 -0.46 -11.04
N GLU A 247 -15.26 0.32 -9.99
CA GLU A 247 -16.32 0.79 -9.11
C GLU A 247 -16.00 2.23 -8.76
N ASP A 248 -16.89 3.15 -9.11
CA ASP A 248 -16.62 4.58 -9.08
C ASP A 248 -15.35 4.96 -9.88
N ASP A 249 -14.39 5.63 -9.24
CA ASP A 249 -13.10 6.02 -9.81
C ASP A 249 -11.98 4.98 -9.55
N ASP A 250 -12.30 3.86 -8.88
CA ASP A 250 -11.34 2.89 -8.36
C ASP A 250 -11.23 1.62 -9.23
N LEU A 251 -10.10 0.92 -9.06
CA LEU A 251 -9.84 -0.39 -9.65
C LEU A 251 -9.85 -1.46 -8.57
N LEU A 252 -10.63 -2.52 -8.75
CA LEU A 252 -10.72 -3.62 -7.79
C LEU A 252 -10.24 -4.92 -8.43
N LEU A 253 -9.26 -5.55 -7.79
CA LEU A 253 -8.86 -6.92 -8.03
C LEU A 253 -9.85 -7.87 -7.35
N THR A 254 -10.26 -8.90 -8.09
CA THR A 254 -11.27 -9.87 -7.63
C THR A 254 -10.79 -11.30 -7.78
N TRP A 255 -11.20 -12.16 -6.87
CA TRP A 255 -10.99 -13.61 -6.91
C TRP A 255 -12.34 -14.32 -6.92
N LYS A 256 -12.63 -15.06 -8.01
CA LYS A 256 -13.92 -15.72 -8.24
C LYS A 256 -15.12 -14.77 -8.04
N GLY A 257 -14.94 -13.49 -8.39
CA GLY A 257 -15.94 -12.43 -8.24
C GLY A 257 -15.97 -11.72 -6.88
N HIS A 258 -15.20 -12.15 -5.88
CA HIS A 258 -15.07 -11.49 -4.59
C HIS A 258 -13.96 -10.44 -4.61
N ASN A 259 -14.19 -9.27 -4.03
CA ASN A 259 -13.17 -8.22 -3.92
C ASN A 259 -12.01 -8.70 -3.04
N VAL A 260 -10.78 -8.37 -3.44
CA VAL A 260 -9.56 -8.73 -2.70
C VAL A 260 -8.74 -7.50 -2.37
N VAL A 261 -8.38 -6.73 -3.39
CA VAL A 261 -7.54 -5.53 -3.29
C VAL A 261 -8.20 -4.42 -4.09
N PHE A 262 -8.25 -3.23 -3.53
CA PHE A 262 -8.62 -2.03 -4.29
C PHE A 262 -7.39 -1.15 -4.50
N ALA A 263 -7.37 -0.44 -5.62
CA ALA A 263 -6.46 0.63 -5.91
C ALA A 263 -7.28 1.89 -6.18
N SER A 264 -6.95 2.97 -5.48
CA SER A 264 -7.58 4.29 -5.60
C SER A 264 -6.52 5.36 -5.79
N ALA A 265 -6.85 6.42 -6.54
CA ALA A 265 -5.93 7.52 -6.82
C ALA A 265 -6.57 8.85 -6.42
N TRP A 266 -5.76 9.75 -5.87
CA TRP A 266 -6.23 10.93 -5.17
C TRP A 266 -5.36 12.14 -5.46
N ALA A 267 -5.97 13.31 -5.59
CA ALA A 267 -5.28 14.58 -5.69
C ALA A 267 -5.78 15.55 -4.62
N PRO A 268 -4.97 16.54 -4.19
CA PRO A 268 -5.43 17.67 -3.43
C PRO A 268 -6.73 18.26 -4.01
N SER A 269 -7.74 18.42 -3.16
CA SER A 269 -8.94 19.20 -3.46
C SER A 269 -8.64 20.69 -3.44
#